data_AF-A0A101S4I2-F1
#
_entry.id   AF-A0A101S4I2-F1
#
_cell.length_a   1.000
_cell.length_b   1.000
_cell.length_c   1.000
_cell.angle_alpha   90.00
_cell.angle_beta   90.00
_cell.angle_gamma   90.00
#
_symmetry.space_group_name_H-M   'P 1'
#
loop_
_entity.id
_entity.type
_entity.pdbx_description
1 polymer ?
#
loop_
_entity_poly.entity_id
_entity_poly.type
_entity_poly.pdbx_seq_one_letter_code
_entity_poly.pdbx_strand_id
1 'polypeptide(L)'
;MGLSAGLVRFIGLAEVAATGGLIIGLFWQPLGIAAALGFTITMIGAVAFHAKAGDYADPATRRNTMAPVILTAVSVATAVTLGG
;
A
#
# COMPACT_ATOMS: atom_id res chain seq x y z
N MET A 1 5.26 19.56 -3.46
CA MET A 1 5.31 18.59 -4.57
C MET A 1 3.91 18.03 -4.75
N GLY A 2 3.37 17.99 -5.97
CA GLY A 2 2.03 17.45 -6.24
C GLY A 2 2.09 16.26 -7.20
N LEU A 3 1.18 15.30 -7.04
CA LEU A 3 0.96 14.22 -8.00
C LEU A 3 0.00 14.69 -9.11
N SER A 4 0.15 14.16 -10.32
CA SER A 4 -0.82 14.42 -11.39
C SER A 4 -2.16 13.75 -11.09
N ALA A 5 -3.27 14.32 -11.59
CA ALA A 5 -4.60 13.74 -11.40
C ALA A 5 -4.71 12.31 -11.96
N GLY A 6 -4.02 12.03 -13.07
CA GLY A 6 -3.97 10.68 -13.65
C GLY A 6 -3.29 9.67 -12.72
N LEU A 7 -2.18 10.06 -12.09
CA LEU A 7 -1.47 9.20 -11.15
C LEU A 7 -2.28 8.94 -9.88
N VAL A 8 -2.96 9.95 -9.35
CA VAL A 8 -3.87 9.78 -8.20
C VAL A 8 -4.99 8.78 -8.51
N ARG A 9 -5.61 8.88 -9.69
CA ARG A 9 -6.64 7.93 -10.13
C ARG A 9 -6.09 6.52 -10.32
N PHE A 10 -4.90 6.39 -10.88
CA PHE A 10 -4.23 5.09 -11.06
C PHE A 10 -3.94 4.42 -9.71
N ILE A 11 -3.40 5.17 -8.73
CA ILE A 11 -3.17 4.66 -7.37
C ILE A 11 -4.49 4.18 -6.76
N GLY A 12 -5.55 4.99 -6.81
CA GLY A 12 -6.85 4.59 -6.27
C GLY A 12 -7.42 3.33 -6.93
N LEU A 13 -7.28 3.18 -8.25
CA LEU A 13 -7.69 1.95 -8.95
C LEU A 13 -6.84 0.74 -8.51
N ALA A 14 -5.54 0.92 -8.34
CA ALA A 14 -4.65 -0.13 -7.86
C ALA A 14 -5.00 -0.56 -6.41
N GLU A 15 -5.36 0.37 -5.54
CA GLU A 15 -5.81 0.07 -4.17
C GLU A 15 -7.13 -0.68 -4.13
N VAL A 16 -8.09 -0.29 -4.99
CA VAL A 16 -9.37 -1.02 -5.14
C VAL A 16 -9.13 -2.43 -5.67
N ALA A 17 -8.29 -2.57 -6.70
CA ALA A 17 -7.93 -3.87 -7.27
C ALA A 17 -7.20 -4.76 -6.25
N ALA A 18 -6.26 -4.20 -5.50
CA ALA A 18 -5.58 -4.90 -4.41
C ALA A 18 -6.56 -5.37 -3.34
N THR A 19 -7.48 -4.50 -2.91
CA THR A 19 -8.50 -4.86 -1.92
C THR A 19 -9.38 -6.01 -2.42
N GLY A 20 -9.85 -5.93 -3.66
CA GLY A 20 -10.61 -7.02 -4.28
C GLY A 20 -9.80 -8.32 -4.38
N GLY A 21 -8.54 -8.24 -4.81
CA GLY A 21 -7.64 -9.38 -4.91
C GLY A 21 -7.32 -10.03 -3.56
N LEU A 22 -7.18 -9.24 -2.49
CA LEU A 22 -6.99 -9.74 -1.12
C LEU A 22 -8.23 -10.50 -0.62
N ILE A 23 -9.44 -9.96 -0.88
CA ILE A 23 -10.70 -10.63 -0.50
C ILE A 23 -10.86 -11.95 -1.25
N ILE A 24 -10.65 -11.96 -2.57
CA ILE A 24 -10.72 -13.19 -3.38
C ILE A 24 -9.59 -14.15 -2.96
N GLY A 25 -8.45 -13.61 -2.56
CA GLY A 25 -7.28 -14.32 -2.04
C GLY A 25 -7.57 -15.22 -0.84
N LEU A 26 -8.64 -14.94 -0.07
CA LEU A 26 -9.12 -15.80 1.01
C LEU A 26 -9.61 -17.17 0.50
N PHE A 27 -10.05 -17.22 -0.76
CA PHE A 27 -10.55 -18.43 -1.42
C PHE A 27 -9.54 -18.97 -2.45
N TRP A 28 -8.64 -18.14 -2.96
CA TRP A 28 -7.61 -18.52 -3.93
C TRP A 28 -6.28 -17.81 -3.64
N GLN A 29 -5.44 -18.46 -2.84
CA GLN A 29 -4.21 -17.90 -2.29
C GLN A 29 -3.27 -17.24 -3.32
N PRO A 30 -3.04 -17.81 -4.54
CA PRO A 30 -2.15 -17.18 -5.52
C PRO A 30 -2.55 -15.74 -5.85
N LEU A 31 -3.86 -15.47 -5.95
CA LEU A 31 -4.36 -14.12 -6.22
C LEU A 31 -4.15 -13.20 -5.00
N GLY A 32 -4.34 -13.72 -3.79
CA GLY A 32 -4.08 -12.98 -2.56
C GLY A 32 -2.60 -12.58 -2.43
N ILE A 33 -1.67 -13.48 -2.77
CA ILE A 33 -0.23 -13.20 -2.79
C ILE A 33 0.07 -12.11 -3.81
N ALA A 34 -0.44 -12.23 -5.05
CA ALA A 34 -0.21 -11.23 -6.09
C ALA A 34 -0.75 -9.84 -5.68
N ALA A 35 -1.95 -9.80 -5.10
CA ALA A 35 -2.57 -8.56 -4.60
C ALA A 35 -1.76 -7.94 -3.45
N ALA A 36 -1.30 -8.76 -2.49
CA ALA A 36 -0.48 -8.31 -1.37
C ALA A 36 0.88 -7.75 -1.84
N LEU A 37 1.51 -8.36 -2.84
CA LEU A 37 2.77 -7.85 -3.40
C LEU A 37 2.55 -6.51 -4.13
N GLY A 38 1.53 -6.42 -4.98
CA GLY A 38 1.18 -5.18 -5.67
C GLY A 38 0.87 -4.04 -4.69
N PHE A 39 0.08 -4.33 -3.65
CA PHE A 39 -0.25 -3.35 -2.62
C PHE A 39 0.98 -2.90 -1.81
N THR A 40 1.87 -3.84 -1.48
CA THR A 40 3.16 -3.55 -0.82
C THR A 40 3.98 -2.55 -1.63
N ILE A 41 4.10 -2.76 -2.95
CA ILE A 41 4.84 -1.87 -3.84
C ILE A 41 4.22 -0.46 -3.85
N THR A 42 2.88 -0.36 -3.96
CA THR A 42 2.18 0.92 -3.91
C THR A 42 2.43 1.66 -2.59
N MET A 43 2.35 0.95 -1.46
CA MET A 43 2.57 1.54 -0.14
C MET A 43 4.03 1.96 0.08
N ILE A 44 5.02 1.21 -0.41
CA ILE A 44 6.44 1.63 -0.40
C ILE A 44 6.62 2.95 -1.17
N GLY A 45 5.97 3.08 -2.33
CA GLY A 45 5.96 4.33 -3.10
C GLY A 45 5.39 5.51 -2.30
N ALA A 46 4.28 5.30 -1.60
CA ALA A 46 3.69 6.30 -0.70
C ALA A 46 4.64 6.64 0.47
N VAL A 47 5.29 5.64 1.07
CA VAL A 47 6.26 5.87 2.15
C VAL A 47 7.41 6.75 1.67
N ALA A 48 7.99 6.44 0.51
CA ALA A 48 9.07 7.22 -0.08
C ALA A 48 8.63 8.65 -0.44
N PHE A 49 7.40 8.83 -0.93
CA PHE A 49 6.84 10.14 -1.23
C PHE A 49 6.74 11.02 0.02
N HIS A 50 6.15 10.49 1.10
CA HIS A 50 6.02 11.20 2.39
C HIS A 50 7.38 11.45 3.05
N ALA A 51 8.32 10.50 2.96
CA ALA A 51 9.68 10.69 3.46
C ALA A 51 10.38 11.85 2.75
N LYS A 52 10.28 11.91 1.41
CA LYS A 52 10.87 13.00 0.62
C LYS A 52 10.21 14.35 0.91
N ALA A 53 8.92 14.36 1.24
CA ALA A 53 8.20 15.56 1.65
C ALA A 53 8.57 16.03 3.07
N GLY A 54 9.21 15.18 3.88
CA GLY A 54 9.56 15.49 5.26
C GLY A 54 8.42 15.23 6.25
N ASP A 55 7.32 14.62 5.82
CA ASP A 55 6.09 14.48 6.62
C ASP A 55 6.28 13.60 7.86
N TYR A 56 7.32 12.77 7.90
CA TYR A 56 7.66 11.98 9.09
C TYR A 56 8.41 12.77 10.15
N ALA A 57 9.08 13.85 9.78
CA ALA A 57 9.81 14.70 10.73
C ALA A 57 8.89 15.72 11.42
N ASP A 58 7.81 16.12 10.77
CA ASP A 58 6.84 17.09 11.27
C ASP A 58 5.79 16.43 12.19
N PRO A 59 5.70 16.80 13.49
CA PRO A 59 4.69 16.28 14.41
C PRO A 59 3.24 16.49 13.96
N ALA A 60 2.96 17.54 13.18
CA ALA A 60 1.61 17.86 12.72
C ALA A 60 1.10 16.90 11.65
N THR A 61 2.00 16.35 10.82
CA THR A 61 1.65 15.45 9.71
C THR A 61 2.00 14.00 9.99
N ARG A 62 2.99 13.73 10.84
CA ARG A 62 3.51 12.39 11.16
C ARG A 62 2.41 11.35 11.42
N ARG A 63 1.44 11.66 12.28
CA ARG A 63 0.39 10.68 12.65
C ARG A 63 -0.39 10.21 11.43
N ASN A 64 -0.77 11.15 10.56
CA ASN A 64 -1.63 10.86 9.42
C ASN A 64 -0.87 10.15 8.29
N THR A 65 0.45 10.32 8.23
CA THR A 65 1.31 9.67 7.21
C THR A 65 1.80 8.29 7.61
N MET A 66 1.50 7.80 8.82
CA MET A 66 1.86 6.44 9.25
C MET A 66 1.08 5.33 8.55
N ALA A 67 -0.09 5.63 7.97
CA ALA A 67 -0.95 4.62 7.33
C ALA A 67 -0.19 3.75 6.31
N PRO A 68 0.52 4.28 5.30
CA PRO A 68 1.26 3.46 4.34
C PRO A 68 2.37 2.61 4.98
N VAL A 69 2.99 3.05 6.08
CA VAL A 69 3.99 2.25 6.81
C VAL A 69 3.34 1.02 7.42
N ILE A 70 2.23 1.22 8.14
CA ILE A 70 1.49 0.14 8.80
C ILE A 70 0.92 -0.82 7.75
N LEU A 71 0.32 -0.30 6.69
CA LEU A 71 -0.25 -1.09 5.61
C LEU A 71 0.80 -1.87 4.83
N THR A 72 2.02 -1.33 4.65
CA THR A 72 3.14 -2.09 4.09
C THR A 72 3.44 -3.30 4.95
N ALA A 73 3.58 -3.12 6.28
CA ALA A 73 3.88 -4.22 7.19
C ALA A 73 2.78 -5.30 7.20
N VAL A 74 1.50 -4.88 7.24
CA VAL A 74 0.36 -5.78 7.16
C VAL A 74 0.35 -6.55 5.83
N SER A 75 0.56 -5.87 4.71
CA SER A 75 0.55 -6.49 3.39
C SER A 75 1.67 -7.51 3.20
N VAL A 76 2.87 -7.20 3.70
CA VAL A 76 4.00 -8.14 3.71
C VAL A 76 3.65 -9.36 4.56
N ALA A 77 3.09 -9.16 5.76
CA ALA A 77 2.66 -10.26 6.62
C ALA A 77 1.60 -11.13 5.92
N THR A 78 0.65 -10.52 5.20
CA THR A 78 -0.35 -11.26 4.40
C THR A 78 0.31 -12.11 3.32
N ALA A 79 1.25 -11.54 2.54
CA ALA A 79 1.96 -12.28 1.50
C ALA A 79 2.74 -13.48 2.07
N VAL A 80 3.44 -13.28 3.20
CA VAL A 80 4.16 -14.35 3.91
C VAL A 80 3.19 -15.42 4.42
N THR A 81 2.07 -15.03 5.01
CA THR A 81 1.08 -15.96 5.57
C THR A 81 0.39 -16.80 4.50
N LEU A 82 0.14 -16.23 3.32
CA LEU A 82 -0.47 -16.97 2.21
C LEU A 82 0.53 -17.86 1.45
N GLY A 83 1.83 -17.59 1.57
CA GLY A 83 2.89 -18.28 0.84
C GLY A 83 3.69 -19.32 1.63
N GLY A 84 3.53 -19.39 2.95
CA GLY A 84 4.14 -20.39 3.83
C GLY A 84 3.17 -21.49 4.22
#